data_AF-A0A1Y5I5U3-F1
#
_entry.id   AF-A0A1Y5I5U3-F1
#
_cell.length_a   1.000
_cell.length_b   1.000
_cell.length_c   1.000
_cell.angle_alpha   90.00
_cell.angle_beta   90.00
_cell.angle_gamma   90.00
#
_symmetry.space_group_name_H-M   'P 1'
#
loop_
_entity.id
_entity.type
_entity.pdbx_description
1 polymer ?
#
loop_
_entity_poly.entity_id
_entity_poly.type
_entity_poly.pdbx_seq_one_letter_code
_entity_poly.pdbx_strand_id
1 'polypeptide(L)'
;MREDVPANANASCVGVGDEAAGKAKGCEGCPNQAACASGAAKKASEEGDVDALRVAERLREVKRKILVLSGKGGVGKSTFAAQLAFGLARDGRDVGLLDVDICGPSVPLMLGEVGSEVHKSNSGWSPVYVEENLAVMSIGFLLPNPDDAVIWRGPRKNGLIKQFLGDTEWGALDYLIVDAPPGTSDEHLSVVQYMKEAGVDGALIVTTPQEVAMADVRKELNFCKKTGIKVLGVVENMSGLRLALDAVSFVNESSGADETARVRELLATHAPDLAESLGIHAEVFAPSKGGAEAMCAQLGVPFLGRVPLDPTIARAAEQGKSVFDPELRVASVSAVDAVVRGVVVAAGDTA
;
A
#
# COMPACT_ATOMS: atom_id res chain seq x y z
N MET A 1 32.11 -11.48 1.86
CA MET A 1 31.57 -12.84 2.10
C MET A 1 30.81 -13.22 0.84
N ARG A 2 30.95 -14.45 0.35
CA ARG A 2 30.16 -14.94 -0.78
C ARG A 2 28.67 -15.02 -0.37
N GLU A 3 27.76 -14.47 -1.17
CA GLU A 3 26.31 -14.45 -0.85
C GLU A 3 25.69 -15.85 -0.87
N ASP A 4 26.30 -16.79 -1.57
CA ASP A 4 25.87 -18.18 -1.71
C ASP A 4 26.46 -19.12 -0.64
N VAL A 5 27.11 -18.56 0.39
CA VAL A 5 27.71 -19.30 1.52
C VAL A 5 27.11 -18.81 2.84
N PRO A 6 26.34 -19.65 3.57
CA PRO A 6 25.77 -19.28 4.86
C PRO A 6 26.84 -18.88 5.90
N ALA A 7 26.50 -17.96 6.81
CA ALA A 7 27.43 -17.49 7.86
C ALA A 7 27.90 -18.61 8.82
N ASN A 8 27.12 -19.69 8.93
CA ASN A 8 27.43 -20.89 9.72
C ASN A 8 27.98 -22.06 8.88
N ALA A 9 28.39 -21.81 7.64
CA ALA A 9 28.97 -22.84 6.80
C ALA A 9 30.35 -23.28 7.31
N ASN A 10 30.73 -24.52 7.00
CA ASN A 10 32.09 -24.99 7.28
C ASN A 10 33.11 -24.23 6.40
N ALA A 11 34.37 -24.21 6.85
CA ALA A 11 35.45 -23.49 6.15
C ALA A 11 35.72 -24.01 4.72
N SER A 12 35.23 -25.20 4.40
CA SER A 12 35.36 -25.89 3.12
C SER A 12 34.09 -25.83 2.27
N CYS A 13 33.13 -24.96 2.61
CA CYS A 13 31.91 -24.79 1.83
C CYS A 13 32.22 -24.13 0.48
N VAL A 14 31.90 -24.84 -0.60
CA VAL A 14 32.12 -24.36 -1.97
C VAL A 14 31.08 -23.32 -2.41
N GLY A 15 29.97 -23.19 -1.68
CA GLY A 15 28.82 -22.35 -2.03
C GLY A 15 27.74 -23.12 -2.79
N VAL A 16 26.50 -22.62 -2.78
CA VAL A 16 25.37 -23.29 -3.45
C VAL A 16 25.38 -23.08 -4.97
N GLY A 17 26.11 -22.09 -5.49
CA GLY A 17 26.23 -21.81 -6.93
C GLY A 17 27.33 -22.61 -7.65
N ASP A 18 28.21 -23.29 -6.90
CA ASP A 18 29.37 -24.01 -7.45
C ASP A 18 28.97 -25.37 -8.06
N GLU A 19 29.62 -25.80 -9.16
CA GLU A 19 29.36 -27.10 -9.79
C GLU A 19 29.68 -28.30 -8.88
N ALA A 20 30.57 -28.09 -7.91
CA ALA A 20 30.94 -29.07 -6.90
C ALA A 20 29.98 -29.07 -5.70
N ALA A 21 28.95 -28.22 -5.66
CA ALA A 21 27.98 -28.17 -4.56
C ALA A 21 27.29 -29.53 -4.36
N GLY A 22 27.32 -30.05 -3.12
CA GLY A 22 26.80 -31.37 -2.77
C GLY A 22 27.67 -32.57 -3.19
N LYS A 23 28.75 -32.33 -3.95
CA LYS A 23 29.69 -33.35 -4.45
C LYS A 23 31.12 -33.20 -3.90
N ALA A 24 31.49 -32.00 -3.45
CA ALA A 24 32.79 -31.74 -2.86
C ALA A 24 32.98 -32.49 -1.54
N LYS A 25 34.23 -32.81 -1.19
CA LYS A 25 34.58 -33.41 0.12
C LYS A 25 34.06 -32.59 1.30
N GLY A 26 34.04 -31.26 1.18
CA GLY A 26 33.49 -30.36 2.20
C GLY A 26 31.98 -30.44 2.39
N CYS A 27 31.25 -31.10 1.49
CA CYS A 27 29.80 -31.29 1.56
C CYS A 27 29.40 -32.60 2.27
N GLU A 28 30.32 -33.53 2.48
CA GLU A 28 30.03 -34.82 3.13
C GLU A 28 29.52 -34.61 4.55
N GLY A 29 28.31 -35.12 4.84
CA GLY A 29 27.67 -35.00 6.14
C GLY A 29 26.97 -33.65 6.39
N CYS A 30 26.92 -32.76 5.38
CA CYS A 30 26.14 -31.53 5.46
C CYS A 30 24.63 -31.84 5.37
N PRO A 31 23.77 -31.30 6.26
CA PRO A 31 22.32 -31.50 6.18
C PRO A 31 21.70 -31.14 4.83
N ASN A 32 22.30 -30.18 4.11
CA ASN A 32 21.82 -29.68 2.83
C ASN A 32 22.51 -30.37 1.62
N GLN A 33 23.34 -31.39 1.83
CA GLN A 33 24.14 -32.03 0.78
C GLN A 33 23.28 -32.53 -0.39
N ALA A 34 22.18 -33.23 -0.11
CA ALA A 34 21.28 -33.75 -1.14
C ALA A 34 20.57 -32.63 -1.94
N ALA A 35 20.21 -31.53 -1.26
CA ALA A 35 19.58 -30.36 -1.89
C ALA A 35 20.56 -29.58 -2.78
N CYS A 36 21.84 -29.52 -2.41
CA CYS A 36 22.88 -28.96 -3.27
C CYS A 36 23.22 -29.89 -4.44
N ALA A 37 23.33 -31.20 -4.20
CA ALA A 37 23.68 -32.19 -5.22
C ALA A 37 22.61 -32.34 -6.32
N SER A 38 21.34 -32.08 -5.99
CA SER A 38 20.24 -32.07 -6.96
C SER A 38 20.29 -30.88 -7.92
N GLY A 39 21.14 -29.88 -7.64
CA GLY A 39 21.21 -28.63 -8.39
C GLY A 39 20.02 -27.71 -8.15
N ALA A 40 19.11 -28.04 -7.22
CA ALA A 40 17.94 -27.21 -6.92
C ALA A 40 18.33 -25.86 -6.31
N ALA A 41 19.38 -25.82 -5.48
CA ALA A 41 19.90 -24.56 -4.93
C ALA A 41 20.63 -23.71 -5.98
N LYS A 42 21.39 -24.36 -6.87
CA LYS A 42 22.05 -23.70 -8.02
C LYS A 42 21.00 -23.15 -8.99
N LYS A 43 19.96 -23.93 -9.32
CA LYS A 43 18.79 -23.46 -10.06
C LYS A 43 18.07 -22.34 -9.35
N ALA A 44 17.82 -22.40 -8.05
CA ALA A 44 17.20 -21.28 -7.32
C ALA A 44 18.08 -20.00 -7.32
N SER A 45 19.41 -20.14 -7.38
CA SER A 45 20.34 -19.01 -7.51
C SER A 45 20.52 -18.51 -8.96
N GLU A 46 20.38 -19.38 -9.97
CA GLU A 46 20.45 -19.05 -11.41
C GLU A 46 19.08 -18.61 -11.97
N GLU A 47 17.99 -19.11 -11.41
CA GLU A 47 16.59 -18.66 -11.60
C GLU A 47 16.31 -17.38 -10.79
N GLY A 48 17.30 -16.88 -10.03
CA GLY A 48 17.33 -15.51 -9.57
C GLY A 48 17.18 -14.55 -10.76
N ASP A 49 16.11 -13.76 -10.72
CA ASP A 49 15.70 -12.67 -11.59
C ASP A 49 15.20 -12.94 -13.02
N VAL A 50 14.98 -14.16 -13.51
CA VAL A 50 14.19 -14.29 -14.76
C VAL A 50 12.79 -13.66 -14.58
N ASP A 51 12.22 -13.87 -13.39
CA ASP A 51 10.92 -13.32 -13.04
C ASP A 51 10.97 -11.82 -12.77
N ALA A 52 11.96 -11.34 -12.02
CA ALA A 52 12.08 -9.91 -11.78
C ALA A 52 12.48 -9.14 -13.05
N LEU A 53 13.28 -9.72 -13.95
CA LEU A 53 13.59 -9.16 -15.27
C LEU A 53 12.34 -9.14 -16.16
N ARG A 54 11.50 -10.18 -16.11
CA ARG A 54 10.19 -10.15 -16.79
C ARG A 54 9.31 -9.02 -16.25
N VAL A 55 9.26 -8.85 -14.93
CA VAL A 55 8.55 -7.74 -14.28
C VAL A 55 9.17 -6.39 -14.67
N ALA A 56 10.49 -6.27 -14.69
CA ALA A 56 11.20 -5.06 -15.07
C ALA A 56 10.91 -4.67 -16.53
N GLU A 57 10.92 -5.64 -17.44
CA GLU A 57 10.57 -5.41 -18.85
C GLU A 57 9.09 -5.04 -18.99
N ARG A 58 8.18 -5.71 -18.26
CA ARG A 58 6.75 -5.37 -18.27
C ARG A 58 6.48 -3.96 -17.77
N LEU A 59 7.20 -3.54 -16.73
CA LEU A 59 7.04 -2.24 -16.07
C LEU A 59 8.03 -1.18 -16.59
N ARG A 60 8.66 -1.41 -17.74
CA ARG A 60 9.69 -0.51 -18.30
C ARG A 60 9.11 0.86 -18.65
N GLU A 61 7.88 0.92 -19.12
CA GLU A 61 7.21 2.17 -19.54
C GLU A 61 6.51 2.91 -18.39
N VAL A 62 6.55 2.35 -17.18
CA VAL A 62 6.03 3.01 -15.98
C VAL A 62 7.10 3.94 -15.41
N LYS A 63 6.82 5.24 -15.35
CA LYS A 63 7.78 6.27 -14.89
C LYS A 63 8.06 6.18 -13.39
N ARG A 64 7.01 6.08 -12.57
CA ARG A 64 7.09 6.01 -11.11
C ARG A 64 6.46 4.74 -10.57
N LYS A 65 7.18 3.94 -9.79
CA LYS A 65 6.66 2.77 -9.07
C LYS A 65 6.70 3.02 -7.57
N ILE A 66 5.52 3.11 -6.96
CA ILE A 66 5.37 3.42 -5.53
C ILE A 66 4.73 2.25 -4.81
N LEU A 67 5.41 1.75 -3.78
CA LEU A 67 4.86 0.74 -2.89
C LEU A 67 4.10 1.41 -1.75
N VAL A 68 2.86 0.99 -1.49
CA VAL A 68 2.11 1.39 -0.30
C VAL A 68 2.21 0.27 0.73
N LEU A 69 2.91 0.55 1.82
CA LEU A 69 3.26 -0.43 2.86
C LEU A 69 2.56 -0.09 4.18
N SER A 70 2.37 -1.10 5.03
CA SER A 70 1.89 -0.91 6.39
C SER A 70 2.39 -2.02 7.30
N GLY A 71 2.73 -1.69 8.54
CA GLY A 71 3.25 -2.70 9.48
C GLY A 71 2.17 -3.64 10.06
N LYS A 72 0.88 -3.31 9.93
CA LYS A 72 -0.25 -4.11 10.43
C LYS A 72 -1.49 -3.93 9.56
N GLY A 73 -2.39 -4.92 9.60
CA GLY A 73 -3.70 -4.82 8.96
C GLY A 73 -4.61 -3.78 9.63
N GLY A 74 -5.57 -3.23 8.88
CA GLY A 74 -6.60 -2.34 9.42
C GLY A 74 -6.18 -0.88 9.63
N VAL A 75 -5.00 -0.45 9.17
CA VAL A 75 -4.58 0.98 9.22
C VAL A 75 -5.20 1.84 8.12
N GLY A 76 -5.99 1.25 7.22
CA GLY A 76 -6.54 1.93 6.04
C GLY A 76 -5.58 2.04 4.85
N LYS A 77 -4.60 1.13 4.74
CA LYS A 77 -3.62 1.07 3.64
C LYS A 77 -4.28 1.08 2.26
N SER A 78 -5.19 0.13 2.00
CA SER A 78 -5.88 -0.01 0.69
C SER A 78 -6.77 1.19 0.38
N THR A 79 -7.49 1.71 1.39
CA THR A 79 -8.25 2.96 1.24
C THR A 79 -7.32 4.10 0.83
N PHE A 80 -6.16 4.21 1.46
CA PHE A 80 -5.21 5.26 1.15
C PHE A 80 -4.58 5.07 -0.24
N ALA A 81 -4.25 3.83 -0.63
CA ALA A 81 -3.72 3.52 -1.96
C ALA A 81 -4.72 3.90 -3.07
N ALA A 82 -6.01 3.58 -2.89
CA ALA A 82 -7.07 3.96 -3.80
C ALA A 82 -7.22 5.49 -3.91
N GLN A 83 -7.25 6.21 -2.78
CA GLN A 83 -7.40 7.67 -2.80
C GLN A 83 -6.14 8.40 -3.29
N LEU A 84 -4.94 7.83 -3.09
CA LEU A 84 -3.73 8.30 -3.74
C LEU A 84 -3.81 8.16 -5.26
N ALA A 85 -4.30 7.02 -5.76
CA ALA A 85 -4.46 6.80 -7.19
C ALA A 85 -5.49 7.77 -7.81
N PHE A 86 -6.65 7.95 -7.17
CA PHE A 86 -7.62 8.98 -7.58
C PHE A 86 -7.04 10.40 -7.57
N GLY A 87 -6.24 10.75 -6.56
CA GLY A 87 -5.63 12.08 -6.48
C GLY A 87 -4.64 12.34 -7.62
N LEU A 88 -3.81 11.35 -7.93
CA LEU A 88 -2.86 11.44 -9.06
C LEU A 88 -3.60 11.50 -10.40
N ALA A 89 -4.65 10.69 -10.59
CA ALA A 89 -5.46 10.69 -11.80
C ALA A 89 -6.21 12.03 -12.00
N ARG A 90 -6.77 12.59 -10.93
CA ARG A 90 -7.39 13.93 -10.91
C ARG A 90 -6.41 15.01 -11.38
N ASP A 91 -5.14 14.87 -11.04
CA ASP A 91 -4.06 15.79 -11.43
C ASP A 91 -3.56 15.54 -12.88
N GLY A 92 -4.28 14.71 -13.65
CA GLY A 92 -4.03 14.45 -15.07
C GLY A 92 -2.90 13.47 -15.34
N ARG A 93 -2.52 12.65 -14.36
CA ARG A 93 -1.50 11.59 -14.51
C ARG A 93 -2.12 10.32 -15.03
N ASP A 94 -1.38 9.54 -15.82
CA ASP A 94 -1.75 8.16 -16.15
C ASP A 94 -1.36 7.23 -15.00
N VAL A 95 -2.35 6.58 -14.35
CA VAL A 95 -2.17 5.86 -13.10
C VAL A 95 -2.63 4.40 -13.20
N GLY A 96 -1.80 3.50 -12.71
CA GLY A 96 -2.15 2.12 -12.41
C GLY A 96 -2.22 1.88 -10.91
N LEU A 97 -3.24 1.17 -10.44
CA LEU A 97 -3.34 0.66 -9.08
C LEU A 97 -3.32 -0.87 -9.09
N LEU A 98 -2.26 -1.45 -8.54
CA LEU A 98 -2.09 -2.88 -8.39
C LEU A 98 -2.37 -3.30 -6.95
N ASP A 99 -3.43 -4.08 -6.75
CA ASP A 99 -3.77 -4.72 -5.48
C ASP A 99 -3.16 -6.13 -5.41
N VAL A 100 -2.18 -6.28 -4.52
CA VAL A 100 -1.52 -7.56 -4.21
C VAL A 100 -1.85 -8.05 -2.80
N ASP A 101 -2.80 -7.41 -2.10
CA ASP A 101 -3.30 -7.84 -0.79
C ASP A 101 -4.32 -8.98 -0.94
N ILE A 102 -3.80 -10.15 -1.30
CA ILE A 102 -4.57 -11.34 -1.70
C ILE A 102 -5.59 -11.80 -0.66
N CYS A 103 -5.35 -11.51 0.63
CA CYS A 103 -6.15 -12.02 1.74
C CYS A 103 -7.42 -11.20 1.99
N GLY A 104 -7.52 -9.99 1.45
CA GLY A 104 -8.66 -9.10 1.66
C GLY A 104 -8.81 -8.10 0.51
N PRO A 105 -9.15 -8.58 -0.71
CA PRO A 105 -9.24 -7.72 -1.89
C PRO A 105 -10.37 -6.72 -1.70
N SER A 106 -10.00 -5.50 -1.33
CA SER A 106 -10.95 -4.42 -1.05
C SER A 106 -10.94 -3.36 -2.15
N VAL A 107 -9.91 -3.34 -3.00
CA VAL A 107 -9.72 -2.32 -4.02
C VAL A 107 -10.84 -2.28 -5.07
N PRO A 108 -11.38 -3.40 -5.61
CA PRO A 108 -12.50 -3.34 -6.55
C PRO A 108 -13.73 -2.63 -5.99
N LEU A 109 -14.05 -2.86 -4.71
CA LEU A 109 -15.12 -2.14 -4.02
C LEU A 109 -14.79 -0.65 -3.89
N MET A 110 -13.56 -0.33 -3.46
CA MET A 110 -13.09 1.05 -3.25
C MET A 110 -13.04 1.91 -4.51
N LEU A 111 -13.02 1.29 -5.68
CA LEU A 111 -13.03 1.95 -6.98
C LEU A 111 -14.37 1.82 -7.73
N GLY A 112 -15.36 1.13 -7.16
CA GLY A 112 -16.68 0.99 -7.79
C GLY A 112 -16.75 -0.05 -8.91
N GLU A 113 -15.73 -0.90 -9.03
CA GLU A 113 -15.55 -1.89 -10.10
C GLU A 113 -15.92 -3.32 -9.67
N VAL A 114 -16.84 -3.46 -8.70
CA VAL A 114 -17.30 -4.79 -8.27
C VAL A 114 -18.04 -5.47 -9.41
N GLY A 115 -17.58 -6.69 -9.77
CA GLY A 115 -18.16 -7.48 -10.86
C GLY A 115 -17.52 -7.25 -12.22
N SER A 116 -16.54 -6.35 -12.31
CA SER A 116 -15.71 -6.21 -13.51
C SER A 116 -14.83 -7.45 -13.70
N GLU A 117 -14.67 -7.88 -14.95
CA GLU A 117 -13.85 -9.05 -15.31
C GLU A 117 -12.56 -8.60 -15.97
N VAL A 118 -11.45 -9.23 -15.59
CA VAL A 118 -10.17 -9.03 -16.25
C VAL A 118 -10.08 -9.91 -17.49
N HIS A 119 -9.79 -9.30 -18.63
CA HIS A 119 -9.65 -10.03 -19.89
C HIS A 119 -8.22 -10.53 -20.05
N LYS A 120 -8.08 -11.81 -20.39
CA LYS A 120 -6.78 -12.43 -20.68
C LYS A 120 -6.60 -12.58 -22.18
N SER A 121 -5.58 -11.93 -22.72
CA SER A 121 -5.14 -12.04 -24.11
C SER A 121 -3.88 -12.93 -24.21
N ASN A 122 -3.36 -13.10 -25.43
CA ASN A 122 -2.05 -13.76 -25.63
C ASN A 122 -0.88 -12.93 -25.10
N SER A 123 -1.06 -11.61 -24.97
CA SER A 123 0.00 -10.66 -24.60
C SER A 123 -0.01 -10.32 -23.10
N GLY A 124 -1.12 -10.58 -22.41
CA GLY A 124 -1.22 -10.42 -20.97
C GLY A 124 -2.65 -10.33 -20.44
N TRP A 125 -2.79 -9.74 -19.25
CA TRP A 125 -4.06 -9.36 -18.65
C TRP A 125 -4.31 -7.88 -18.90
N SER A 126 -5.47 -7.55 -19.44
CA SER A 126 -5.91 -6.16 -19.53
C SER A 126 -6.45 -5.72 -18.16
N PRO A 127 -5.93 -4.63 -17.56
CA PRO A 127 -6.47 -4.09 -16.32
C PRO A 127 -7.87 -3.50 -16.56
N VAL A 128 -8.65 -3.37 -15.49
CA VAL A 128 -9.96 -2.71 -15.51
C VAL A 128 -9.73 -1.20 -15.43
N TYR A 129 -10.41 -0.42 -16.27
CA TYR A 129 -10.31 1.05 -16.24
C TYR A 129 -11.45 1.63 -15.41
N VAL A 130 -11.10 2.33 -14.33
CA VAL A 130 -12.02 3.09 -13.46
C VAL A 130 -12.35 4.44 -14.09
N GLU A 131 -11.33 5.09 -14.64
CA GLU A 131 -11.41 6.33 -15.41
C GLU A 131 -10.53 6.18 -16.67
N GLU A 132 -10.57 7.14 -17.59
CA GLU A 132 -9.75 7.09 -18.82
C GLU A 132 -8.24 6.96 -18.53
N ASN A 133 -7.77 7.54 -17.43
CA ASN A 133 -6.37 7.57 -16.99
C ASN A 133 -6.13 6.84 -15.65
N LEU A 134 -7.09 6.04 -15.17
CA LEU A 134 -6.94 5.24 -13.95
C LEU A 134 -7.32 3.78 -14.21
N ALA A 135 -6.32 2.90 -14.21
CA ALA A 135 -6.48 1.47 -14.38
C ALA A 135 -6.18 0.71 -13.08
N VAL A 136 -6.85 -0.43 -12.86
CA VAL A 136 -6.71 -1.27 -11.69
C VAL A 136 -6.56 -2.74 -12.05
N MET A 137 -5.72 -3.44 -11.29
CA MET A 137 -5.62 -4.90 -11.28
C MET A 137 -5.71 -5.39 -9.84
N SER A 138 -6.62 -6.32 -9.56
CA SER A 138 -6.80 -6.93 -8.24
C SER A 138 -7.17 -8.40 -8.38
N ILE A 139 -6.84 -9.19 -7.36
CA ILE A 139 -7.35 -10.56 -7.24
C ILE A 139 -8.87 -10.60 -7.14
N GLY A 140 -9.52 -9.54 -6.65
CA GLY A 140 -10.98 -9.52 -6.52
C GLY A 140 -11.72 -9.74 -7.84
N PHE A 141 -11.10 -9.44 -8.99
CA PHE A 141 -11.66 -9.71 -10.32
C PHE A 141 -11.52 -11.17 -10.77
N LEU A 142 -10.71 -11.98 -10.08
CA LEU A 142 -10.47 -13.39 -10.38
C LEU A 142 -11.26 -14.34 -9.48
N LEU A 143 -11.92 -13.81 -8.45
CA LEU A 143 -12.72 -14.61 -7.53
C LEU A 143 -14.10 -14.88 -8.16
N PRO A 144 -14.57 -16.14 -8.19
CA PRO A 144 -15.90 -16.46 -8.70
C PRO A 144 -17.01 -15.74 -7.95
N ASN A 145 -16.86 -15.61 -6.62
CA ASN A 145 -17.74 -14.80 -5.78
C ASN A 145 -16.90 -13.83 -4.93
N PRO A 146 -17.35 -12.59 -4.73
CA PRO A 146 -16.67 -11.61 -3.86
C PRO A 146 -16.47 -12.06 -2.41
N ASP A 147 -17.37 -12.92 -1.90
CA ASP A 147 -17.33 -13.44 -0.53
C ASP A 147 -16.44 -14.68 -0.37
N ASP A 148 -15.84 -15.18 -1.46
CA ASP A 148 -15.00 -16.38 -1.41
C ASP A 148 -13.69 -16.09 -0.67
N ALA A 149 -13.49 -16.78 0.46
CA ALA A 149 -12.25 -16.66 1.22
C ALA A 149 -11.05 -17.23 0.43
N VAL A 150 -10.00 -16.41 0.26
CA VAL A 150 -8.79 -16.81 -0.46
C VAL A 150 -7.87 -17.63 0.44
N ILE A 151 -8.18 -18.91 0.62
CA ILE A 151 -7.40 -19.86 1.44
C ILE A 151 -6.39 -20.60 0.56
N TRP A 152 -5.38 -19.88 0.05
CA TRP A 152 -4.38 -20.45 -0.85
C TRP A 152 -3.04 -20.71 -0.16
N ARG A 153 -2.34 -21.76 -0.61
CA ARG A 153 -0.96 -22.07 -0.19
C ARG A 153 0.00 -21.01 -0.75
N GLY A 154 1.07 -20.68 0.00
CA GLY A 154 2.07 -19.67 -0.36
C GLY A 154 2.57 -19.72 -1.81
N PRO A 155 3.00 -20.87 -2.36
CA PRO A 155 3.47 -20.95 -3.75
C PRO A 155 2.44 -20.51 -4.80
N ARG A 156 1.14 -20.76 -4.55
CA ARG A 156 0.06 -20.32 -5.44
C ARG A 156 -0.12 -18.80 -5.37
N LYS A 157 -0.04 -18.22 -4.17
CA LYS A 157 -0.10 -16.76 -3.98
C LYS A 157 1.08 -16.07 -4.67
N ASN A 158 2.30 -16.57 -4.46
CA ASN A 158 3.51 -16.01 -5.09
C ASN A 158 3.45 -16.10 -6.62
N GLY A 159 2.96 -17.22 -7.15
CA GLY A 159 2.72 -17.38 -8.58
C GLY A 159 1.72 -16.36 -9.15
N LEU A 160 0.68 -16.00 -8.38
CA LEU A 160 -0.28 -14.97 -8.80
C LEU A 160 0.34 -13.57 -8.73
N ILE A 161 1.04 -13.22 -7.66
CA ILE A 161 1.75 -11.92 -7.53
C ILE A 161 2.69 -11.72 -8.72
N LYS A 162 3.46 -12.77 -9.06
CA LYS A 162 4.32 -12.78 -10.24
C LYS A 162 3.54 -12.53 -11.53
N GLN A 163 2.39 -13.18 -11.72
CA GLN A 163 1.56 -12.97 -12.91
C GLN A 163 1.01 -11.54 -12.95
N PHE A 164 0.55 -10.97 -11.84
CA PHE A 164 0.07 -9.59 -11.82
C PHE A 164 1.15 -8.59 -12.17
N LEU A 165 2.37 -8.78 -11.66
CA LEU A 165 3.50 -7.89 -11.95
C LEU A 165 4.05 -8.07 -13.37
N GLY A 166 4.10 -9.32 -13.88
CA GLY A 166 4.76 -9.64 -15.15
C GLY A 166 3.84 -9.72 -16.37
N ASP A 167 2.54 -9.91 -16.16
CA ASP A 167 1.58 -10.22 -17.24
C ASP A 167 0.50 -9.15 -17.38
N THR A 168 0.36 -8.20 -16.45
CA THR A 168 -0.63 -7.11 -16.60
C THR A 168 -0.15 -6.05 -17.59
N GLU A 169 -0.98 -5.75 -18.58
CA GLU A 169 -0.70 -4.81 -19.66
C GLU A 169 -1.04 -3.38 -19.25
N TRP A 170 -0.15 -2.77 -18.46
CA TRP A 170 -0.32 -1.40 -17.99
C TRP A 170 -0.15 -0.34 -19.09
N GLY A 171 0.63 -0.62 -20.14
CA GLY A 171 1.07 0.39 -21.09
C GLY A 171 2.02 1.41 -20.46
N ALA A 172 2.05 2.62 -21.02
CA ALA A 172 2.79 3.73 -20.45
C ALA A 172 1.99 4.36 -19.31
N LEU A 173 2.59 4.47 -18.12
CA LEU A 173 1.99 5.12 -16.96
C LEU A 173 2.95 6.15 -16.37
N ASP A 174 2.39 7.22 -15.83
CA ASP A 174 3.15 8.12 -14.96
C ASP A 174 3.40 7.47 -13.59
N TYR A 175 2.40 6.81 -13.02
CA TYR A 175 2.48 6.19 -11.69
C TYR A 175 1.88 4.78 -11.68
N LEU A 176 2.59 3.83 -11.10
CA LEU A 176 2.05 2.55 -10.64
C LEU A 176 2.09 2.53 -9.11
N ILE A 177 0.92 2.52 -8.50
CA ILE A 177 0.72 2.37 -7.06
C ILE A 177 0.51 0.90 -6.77
N VAL A 178 1.30 0.31 -5.88
CA VAL A 178 1.19 -1.10 -5.49
C VAL A 178 0.73 -1.18 -4.04
N ASP A 179 -0.50 -1.63 -3.83
CA ASP A 179 -1.06 -1.88 -2.50
C ASP A 179 -0.54 -3.22 -1.95
N ALA A 180 0.54 -3.17 -1.18
CA ALA A 180 1.23 -4.35 -0.69
C ALA A 180 0.48 -5.03 0.48
N PRO A 181 0.65 -6.34 0.73
CA PRO A 181 0.14 -6.99 1.93
C PRO A 181 0.69 -6.34 3.22
N PRO A 182 -0.06 -6.39 4.34
CA PRO A 182 0.40 -5.81 5.60
C PRO A 182 1.50 -6.65 6.27
N GLY A 183 2.38 -5.97 6.99
CA GLY A 183 3.46 -6.55 7.77
C GLY A 183 4.56 -7.16 6.90
N THR A 184 5.35 -8.06 7.49
CA THR A 184 6.49 -8.71 6.83
C THR A 184 6.15 -10.15 6.40
N SER A 185 5.01 -10.35 5.73
CA SER A 185 4.57 -11.66 5.27
C SER A 185 5.39 -12.16 4.06
N ASP A 186 5.26 -13.44 3.71
CA ASP A 186 5.90 -14.01 2.51
C ASP A 186 5.44 -13.30 1.23
N GLU A 187 4.16 -12.88 1.18
CA GLU A 187 3.62 -12.13 0.05
C GLU A 187 4.28 -10.75 -0.07
N HIS A 188 4.48 -10.06 1.06
CA HIS A 188 5.17 -8.77 1.11
C HIS A 188 6.62 -8.87 0.60
N LEU A 189 7.36 -9.90 1.03
CA LEU A 189 8.73 -10.17 0.54
C LEU A 189 8.75 -10.48 -0.95
N SER A 190 7.76 -11.23 -1.43
CA SER A 190 7.66 -11.63 -2.84
C SER A 190 7.45 -10.43 -3.76
N VAL A 191 6.58 -9.48 -3.40
CA VAL A 191 6.36 -8.24 -4.17
C VAL A 191 7.67 -7.46 -4.33
N VAL A 192 8.40 -7.26 -3.22
CA VAL A 192 9.67 -6.53 -3.23
C VAL A 192 10.74 -7.27 -4.04
N GLN A 193 10.82 -8.59 -3.89
CA GLN A 193 11.77 -9.40 -4.64
C GLN A 193 11.51 -9.31 -6.15
N TYR A 194 10.26 -9.47 -6.60
CA TYR A 194 9.92 -9.41 -8.01
C TYR A 194 10.05 -8.01 -8.62
N MET A 195 9.88 -6.96 -7.82
CA MET A 195 10.02 -5.58 -8.27
C MET A 195 11.45 -5.03 -8.16
N LYS A 196 12.39 -5.82 -7.64
CA LYS A 196 13.78 -5.39 -7.39
C LYS A 196 14.45 -4.81 -8.64
N GLU A 197 14.35 -5.51 -9.76
CA GLU A 197 14.95 -5.09 -11.04
C GLU A 197 14.09 -4.08 -11.80
N ALA A 198 12.83 -3.88 -11.39
CA ALA A 198 11.92 -2.94 -12.03
C ALA A 198 12.18 -1.47 -11.62
N GLY A 199 13.01 -1.23 -10.60
CA GLY A 199 13.37 0.11 -10.12
C GLY A 199 12.23 0.79 -9.38
N VAL A 200 11.97 0.39 -8.13
CA VAL A 200 10.99 1.04 -7.25
C VAL A 200 11.49 2.41 -6.81
N ASP A 201 10.75 3.48 -7.12
CA ASP A 201 11.10 4.87 -6.75
C ASP A 201 10.99 5.13 -5.24
N GLY A 202 10.10 4.41 -4.57
CA GLY A 202 10.08 4.34 -3.12
C GLY A 202 8.80 3.76 -2.51
N ALA A 203 8.76 3.78 -1.19
CA ALA A 203 7.65 3.31 -0.38
C ALA A 203 6.98 4.44 0.40
N LEU A 204 5.64 4.44 0.37
CA LEU A 204 4.77 5.19 1.26
C LEU A 204 4.34 4.28 2.40
N ILE A 205 4.60 4.68 3.65
CA ILE A 205 4.22 3.86 4.82
C ILE A 205 2.98 4.47 5.48
N VAL A 206 1.92 3.67 5.59
CA VAL A 206 0.66 4.05 6.25
C VAL A 206 0.62 3.47 7.67
N THR A 207 0.29 4.30 8.65
CA THR A 207 0.18 3.90 10.06
C THR A 207 -0.97 4.59 10.78
N THR A 208 -1.19 4.27 12.06
CA THR A 208 -2.13 4.96 12.95
C THR A 208 -1.42 5.49 14.21
N PRO A 209 -1.97 6.50 14.92
CA PRO A 209 -1.29 7.15 16.07
C PRO A 209 -1.04 6.25 17.27
N GLN A 210 -1.63 5.05 17.30
CA GLN A 210 -1.56 4.15 18.44
C GLN A 210 -0.11 3.70 18.70
N GLU A 211 0.32 3.73 19.95
CA GLU A 211 1.71 3.37 20.33
C GLU A 211 2.10 1.96 19.86
N VAL A 212 1.15 1.01 19.88
CA VAL A 212 1.37 -0.35 19.38
C VAL A 212 1.74 -0.36 17.89
N ALA A 213 1.16 0.56 17.08
CA ALA A 213 1.47 0.68 15.67
C ALA A 213 2.90 1.19 15.41
N MET A 214 3.47 1.98 16.34
CA MET A 214 4.81 2.57 16.16
C MET A 214 5.91 1.52 16.10
N ALA A 215 5.77 0.42 16.85
CA ALA A 215 6.70 -0.70 16.77
C ALA A 215 6.70 -1.32 15.37
N ASP A 216 5.53 -1.40 14.74
CA ASP A 216 5.39 -1.98 13.40
C ASP A 216 5.92 -1.04 12.32
N VAL A 217 5.73 0.28 12.46
CA VAL A 217 6.38 1.25 11.55
C VAL A 217 7.90 1.15 11.62
N ARG A 218 8.47 1.01 12.81
CA ARG A 218 9.93 0.84 12.96
C ARG A 218 10.42 -0.44 12.27
N LYS A 219 9.66 -1.52 12.31
CA LYS A 219 10.00 -2.75 11.57
C LYS A 219 9.94 -2.50 10.06
N GLU A 220 8.92 -1.79 9.59
CA GLU A 220 8.72 -1.47 8.17
C GLU A 220 9.82 -0.57 7.61
N LEU A 221 10.23 0.45 8.38
CA LEU A 221 11.37 1.31 8.02
C LEU A 221 12.68 0.52 7.96
N ASN A 222 12.90 -0.39 8.90
CA ASN A 222 14.07 -1.27 8.88
C ASN A 222 14.02 -2.26 7.71
N PHE A 223 12.82 -2.73 7.35
CA PHE A 223 12.62 -3.57 6.17
C PHE A 223 13.03 -2.82 4.90
N CYS A 224 12.50 -1.61 4.66
CA CYS A 224 12.87 -0.77 3.52
C CYS A 224 14.39 -0.52 3.46
N LYS A 225 15.01 -0.23 4.61
CA LYS A 225 16.47 -0.06 4.72
C LYS A 225 17.24 -1.31 4.32
N LYS A 226 16.77 -2.51 4.69
CA LYS A 226 17.42 -3.80 4.35
C LYS A 226 17.24 -4.16 2.89
N THR A 227 16.11 -3.82 2.29
CA THR A 227 15.79 -4.11 0.88
C THR A 227 16.25 -3.02 -0.09
N GLY A 228 16.79 -1.91 0.42
CA GLY A 228 17.28 -0.79 -0.39
C GLY A 228 16.18 0.11 -0.94
N ILE A 229 14.94 -0.04 -0.48
CA ILE A 229 13.80 0.77 -0.93
C ILE A 229 13.86 2.13 -0.24
N LYS A 230 13.84 3.20 -1.04
CA LYS A 230 13.73 4.57 -0.54
C LYS A 230 12.38 4.76 0.15
N VAL A 231 12.34 5.32 1.35
CA VAL A 231 11.08 5.71 1.98
C VAL A 231 10.73 7.11 1.51
N LEU A 232 9.63 7.26 0.77
CA LEU A 232 9.10 8.56 0.32
C LEU A 232 8.54 9.35 1.49
N GLY A 233 7.90 8.64 2.43
CA GLY A 233 7.52 9.17 3.72
C GLY A 233 6.50 8.31 4.45
N VAL A 234 6.13 8.77 5.64
CA VAL A 234 5.14 8.14 6.51
C VAL A 234 3.89 9.01 6.60
N VAL A 235 2.73 8.38 6.52
CA VAL A 235 1.42 9.00 6.71
C VAL A 235 0.76 8.39 7.93
N GLU A 236 0.31 9.26 8.85
CA GLU A 236 -0.46 8.83 10.01
C GLU A 236 -1.95 8.99 9.71
N ASN A 237 -2.59 7.88 9.35
CA ASN A 237 -4.02 7.78 9.12
C ASN A 237 -4.78 7.65 10.45
N MET A 238 -6.07 7.96 10.46
CA MET A 238 -6.94 7.93 11.64
C MET A 238 -6.42 8.81 12.80
N SER A 239 -5.74 9.92 12.48
CA SER A 239 -5.19 10.86 13.46
C SER A 239 -6.22 11.90 13.88
N GLY A 240 -7.03 11.58 14.88
CA GLY A 240 -8.16 12.40 15.30
C GLY A 240 -9.43 12.07 14.52
N LEU A 241 -10.45 12.90 14.67
CA LEU A 241 -11.75 12.83 14.02
C LEU A 241 -12.06 14.20 13.45
N ARG A 242 -12.46 14.25 12.18
CA ARG A 242 -12.90 15.46 11.51
C ARG A 242 -14.25 15.21 10.86
N LEU A 243 -15.24 16.03 11.23
CA LEU A 243 -16.61 15.96 10.71
C LEU A 243 -17.04 17.33 10.21
N ALA A 244 -17.83 17.35 9.14
CA ALA A 244 -18.59 18.54 8.79
C ALA A 244 -19.62 18.83 9.90
N LEU A 245 -19.87 20.11 10.17
CA LEU A 245 -20.83 20.52 11.19
C LEU A 245 -22.23 19.98 10.90
N ASP A 246 -22.57 19.82 9.61
CA ASP A 246 -23.86 19.30 9.20
C ASP A 246 -24.02 17.79 9.41
N ALA A 247 -22.92 17.06 9.60
CA ALA A 247 -22.88 15.62 9.85
C ALA A 247 -23.00 15.25 11.35
N VAL A 248 -23.09 16.23 12.26
CA VAL A 248 -23.24 15.98 13.70
C VAL A 248 -24.60 16.40 14.23
N SER A 249 -25.04 15.69 15.27
CA SER A 249 -26.16 16.08 16.13
C SER A 249 -25.63 16.65 17.45
N PHE A 250 -26.36 17.61 18.00
CA PHE A 250 -26.08 18.23 19.30
C PHE A 250 -27.10 17.73 20.31
N VAL A 251 -26.65 17.16 21.41
CA VAL A 251 -27.51 16.61 22.44
C VAL A 251 -27.22 17.29 23.76
N ASN A 252 -28.26 17.66 24.50
CA ASN A 252 -28.12 18.16 25.87
C ASN A 252 -27.69 17.01 26.78
N GLU A 253 -26.49 17.08 27.36
CA GLU A 253 -25.91 15.98 28.16
C GLU A 253 -26.76 15.57 29.38
N SER A 254 -27.50 16.51 29.98
CA SER A 254 -28.29 16.22 31.19
C SER A 254 -29.65 15.59 30.88
N SER A 255 -30.28 15.99 29.78
CA SER A 255 -31.64 15.57 29.44
C SER A 255 -31.72 14.57 28.28
N GLY A 256 -30.64 14.42 27.49
CA GLY A 256 -30.63 13.64 26.26
C GLY A 256 -31.45 14.26 25.12
N ALA A 257 -31.95 15.48 25.28
CA ALA A 257 -32.74 16.16 24.26
C ALA A 257 -31.87 16.53 23.06
N ASP A 258 -32.37 16.29 21.85
CA ASP A 258 -31.76 16.74 20.60
C ASP A 258 -31.94 18.26 20.45
N GLU A 259 -30.83 18.99 20.49
CA GLU A 259 -30.75 20.45 20.37
C GLU A 259 -30.22 20.87 18.98
N THR A 260 -30.08 19.94 18.04
CA THR A 260 -29.42 20.17 16.74
C THR A 260 -30.04 21.31 15.95
N ALA A 261 -31.37 21.33 15.84
CA ALA A 261 -32.08 22.38 15.11
C ALA A 261 -31.85 23.76 15.74
N ARG A 262 -31.92 23.83 17.07
CA ARG A 262 -31.72 25.05 17.84
C ARG A 262 -30.28 25.57 17.72
N VAL A 263 -29.28 24.69 17.84
CA VAL A 263 -27.86 25.08 17.68
C VAL A 263 -27.61 25.63 16.27
N ARG A 264 -28.17 24.97 15.24
CA ARG A 264 -28.03 25.42 13.85
C ARG A 264 -28.71 26.76 13.60
N GLU A 265 -29.92 26.97 14.12
CA GLU A 265 -30.63 28.24 14.01
C GLU A 265 -29.86 29.38 14.69
N LEU A 266 -29.32 29.12 15.89
CA LEU A 266 -28.52 30.10 16.63
C LEU A 266 -27.25 30.48 15.86
N LEU A 267 -26.53 29.48 15.30
CA LEU A 267 -25.35 29.73 14.48
C LEU A 267 -25.71 30.51 13.21
N ALA A 268 -26.73 30.09 12.47
CA ALA A 268 -27.16 30.79 11.25
C ALA A 268 -27.58 32.24 11.51
N THR A 269 -28.21 32.50 12.66
CA THR A 269 -28.70 33.84 13.02
C THR A 269 -27.58 34.76 13.51
N HIS A 270 -26.65 34.24 14.31
CA HIS A 270 -25.68 35.08 15.04
C HIS A 270 -24.25 35.00 14.50
N ALA A 271 -23.91 33.96 13.73
CA ALA A 271 -22.59 33.72 13.16
C ALA A 271 -22.70 32.93 11.83
N PRO A 272 -23.36 33.49 10.80
CA PRO A 272 -23.60 32.79 9.54
C PRO A 272 -22.30 32.36 8.83
N ASP A 273 -21.22 33.13 8.99
CA ASP A 273 -19.89 32.80 8.50
C ASP A 273 -19.31 31.53 9.16
N LEU A 274 -19.55 31.34 10.46
CA LEU A 274 -19.16 30.11 11.16
C LEU A 274 -20.10 28.95 10.82
N ALA A 275 -21.39 29.19 10.57
CA ALA A 275 -22.33 28.15 10.17
C ALA A 275 -21.92 27.45 8.87
N GLU A 276 -21.26 28.17 7.96
CA GLU A 276 -20.78 27.64 6.67
C GLU A 276 -19.34 27.07 6.73
N SER A 277 -18.49 27.58 7.62
CA SER A 277 -17.05 27.27 7.63
C SER A 277 -16.60 26.36 8.77
N LEU A 278 -17.38 26.22 9.83
CA LEU A 278 -16.98 25.45 11.01
C LEU A 278 -17.02 23.95 10.74
N GLY A 279 -16.01 23.23 11.25
CA GLY A 279 -15.97 21.78 11.29
C GLY A 279 -15.70 21.30 12.72
N ILE A 280 -16.05 20.05 12.99
CA ILE A 280 -15.75 19.40 14.27
C ILE A 280 -14.38 18.73 14.15
N HIS A 281 -13.51 18.99 15.13
CA HIS A 281 -12.25 18.30 15.29
C HIS A 281 -12.15 17.74 16.71
N ALA A 282 -11.85 16.45 16.84
CA ALA A 282 -11.62 15.80 18.12
C ALA A 282 -10.39 14.89 18.07
N GLU A 283 -9.59 14.87 19.13
CA GLU A 283 -8.51 13.89 19.24
C GLU A 283 -9.08 12.55 19.74
N VAL A 284 -9.02 11.52 18.90
CA VAL A 284 -9.51 10.16 19.24
C VAL A 284 -8.43 9.34 19.93
N PHE A 285 -7.18 9.49 19.50
CA PHE A 285 -6.02 8.81 20.08
C PHE A 285 -4.97 9.85 20.43
N ALA A 286 -4.79 10.14 21.72
CA ALA A 286 -3.74 11.04 22.16
C ALA A 286 -2.37 10.38 21.94
N PRO A 287 -1.47 10.95 21.13
CA PRO A 287 -0.15 10.38 20.90
C PRO A 287 0.71 10.52 22.15
N SER A 288 0.99 9.43 22.84
CA SER A 288 1.73 9.45 24.11
C SER A 288 3.16 10.03 24.02
N LYS A 289 3.75 10.03 22.82
CA LYS A 289 5.11 10.51 22.52
C LYS A 289 5.22 11.29 21.20
N GLY A 290 4.17 11.99 20.79
CA GLY A 290 4.14 12.76 19.53
C GLY A 290 3.88 11.93 18.26
N GLY A 291 3.65 10.62 18.39
CA GLY A 291 3.16 9.74 17.31
C GLY A 291 4.20 9.49 16.21
N ALA A 292 3.72 9.22 15.01
CA ALA A 292 4.56 8.92 13.85
C ALA A 292 5.47 10.09 13.48
N GLU A 293 5.01 11.33 13.63
CA GLU A 293 5.77 12.54 13.30
C GLU A 293 7.06 12.67 14.12
N ALA A 294 6.96 12.53 15.45
CA ALA A 294 8.12 12.56 16.33
C ALA A 294 9.10 11.42 16.03
N MET A 295 8.58 10.22 15.72
CA MET A 295 9.40 9.08 15.31
C MET A 295 10.10 9.33 13.98
N CYS A 296 9.42 9.92 12.99
CA CYS A 296 9.99 10.26 11.69
C CYS A 296 11.14 11.27 11.84
N ALA A 297 10.94 12.31 12.66
CA ALA A 297 11.99 13.26 12.99
C ALA A 297 13.21 12.59 13.65
N GLN A 298 13.00 11.66 14.58
CA GLN A 298 14.08 10.90 15.23
C GLN A 298 14.86 10.00 14.26
N LEU A 299 14.17 9.43 13.26
CA LEU A 299 14.76 8.47 12.33
C LEU A 299 15.27 9.12 11.03
N GLY A 300 15.05 10.42 10.85
CA GLY A 300 15.42 11.14 9.62
C GLY A 300 14.60 10.71 8.40
N VAL A 301 13.33 10.35 8.61
CA VAL A 301 12.40 9.90 7.56
C VAL A 301 11.37 11.01 7.29
N PRO A 302 10.95 11.25 6.04
CA PRO A 302 9.91 12.24 5.75
C PRO A 302 8.58 11.88 6.40
N PHE A 303 7.93 12.86 7.02
CA PHE A 303 6.55 12.76 7.48
C PHE A 303 5.66 13.55 6.53
N LEU A 304 4.73 12.87 5.84
CA LEU A 304 3.91 13.50 4.80
C LEU A 304 2.62 14.11 5.35
N GLY A 305 2.23 13.74 6.57
CA GLY A 305 1.12 14.37 7.27
C GLY A 305 0.21 13.39 7.99
N ARG A 306 -0.88 13.96 8.51
CA ARG A 306 -1.92 13.29 9.28
C ARG A 306 -3.22 13.32 8.49
N VAL A 307 -3.89 12.18 8.38
CA VAL A 307 -5.26 12.10 7.86
C VAL A 307 -6.18 11.71 9.01
N PRO A 308 -7.14 12.56 9.40
CA PRO A 308 -8.06 12.25 10.50
C PRO A 308 -9.08 11.18 10.08
N LEU A 309 -9.75 10.58 11.07
CA LEU A 309 -10.97 9.81 10.81
C LEU A 309 -12.02 10.73 10.23
N ASP A 310 -12.54 10.36 9.07
CA ASP A 310 -13.62 11.04 8.39
C ASP A 310 -14.56 9.97 7.83
N PRO A 311 -15.78 9.81 8.38
CA PRO A 311 -16.74 8.83 7.90
C PRO A 311 -17.07 9.00 6.41
N THR A 312 -16.88 10.20 5.87
CA THR A 312 -17.10 10.48 4.46
C THR A 312 -16.04 9.81 3.58
N ILE A 313 -14.81 9.64 4.06
CA ILE A 313 -13.77 8.87 3.35
C ILE A 313 -14.18 7.40 3.29
N ALA A 314 -14.67 6.84 4.41
CA ALA A 314 -15.17 5.46 4.44
C ALA A 314 -16.37 5.29 3.49
N ARG A 315 -17.33 6.21 3.53
CA ARG A 315 -18.47 6.22 2.60
C ARG A 315 -18.05 6.33 1.14
N ALA A 316 -17.05 7.17 0.83
CA ALA A 316 -16.50 7.28 -0.52
C ALA A 316 -15.95 5.93 -0.99
N ALA A 317 -15.16 5.26 -0.15
CA ALA A 317 -14.62 3.94 -0.43
C ALA A 317 -15.74 2.88 -0.59
N GLU A 318 -16.78 2.87 0.25
CA GLU A 318 -17.90 1.94 0.11
C GLU A 318 -18.73 2.18 -1.16
N GLN A 319 -18.75 3.42 -1.65
CA GLN A 319 -19.46 3.82 -2.87
C GLN A 319 -18.58 3.75 -4.13
N GLY A 320 -17.30 3.38 -4.01
CA GLY A 320 -16.38 3.34 -5.14
C GLY A 320 -16.00 4.72 -5.68
N LYS A 321 -16.01 5.76 -4.85
CA LYS A 321 -15.81 7.15 -5.26
C LYS A 321 -14.50 7.75 -4.76
N SER A 322 -13.99 8.71 -5.54
CA SER A 322 -12.90 9.59 -5.15
C SER A 322 -13.31 10.55 -4.04
N VAL A 323 -12.47 10.73 -3.01
CA VAL A 323 -12.69 11.75 -1.95
C VAL A 323 -12.57 13.18 -2.47
N PHE A 324 -12.10 13.35 -3.71
CA PHE A 324 -12.01 14.63 -4.38
C PHE A 324 -13.29 15.00 -5.16
N ASP A 325 -14.28 14.09 -5.20
CA ASP A 325 -15.62 14.41 -5.72
C ASP A 325 -16.24 15.54 -4.87
N PRO A 326 -16.49 16.73 -5.46
CA PRO A 326 -17.04 17.86 -4.73
C PRO A 326 -18.44 17.59 -4.14
N GLU A 327 -19.18 16.62 -4.67
CA GLU A 327 -20.49 16.23 -4.13
C GLU A 327 -20.38 15.55 -2.76
N LEU A 328 -19.27 14.86 -2.48
CA LEU A 328 -19.09 14.13 -1.23
C LEU A 328 -18.80 15.05 -0.05
N ARG A 329 -18.26 16.26 -0.30
CA ARG A 329 -17.91 17.26 0.72
C ARG A 329 -17.08 16.69 1.88
N VAL A 330 -16.05 15.92 1.55
CA VAL A 330 -15.16 15.28 2.54
C VAL A 330 -14.42 16.36 3.33
N ALA A 331 -14.64 16.42 4.65
CA ALA A 331 -14.06 17.45 5.51
C ALA A 331 -12.52 17.38 5.59
N SER A 332 -11.98 16.20 5.29
CA SER A 332 -10.54 15.88 5.36
C SER A 332 -9.86 15.82 3.99
N VAL A 333 -10.53 16.25 2.91
CA VAL A 333 -9.99 16.21 1.54
C VAL A 333 -8.65 16.92 1.42
N SER A 334 -8.47 18.06 2.09
CA SER A 334 -7.21 18.82 2.06
C SER A 334 -6.04 18.08 2.70
N ALA A 335 -6.31 17.21 3.68
CA ALA A 335 -5.29 16.40 4.33
C ALA A 335 -4.81 15.27 3.41
N VAL A 336 -5.75 14.62 2.70
CA VAL A 336 -5.42 13.61 1.68
C VAL A 336 -4.64 14.27 0.53
N ASP A 337 -5.12 15.42 0.04
CA ASP A 337 -4.47 16.18 -1.03
C ASP A 337 -3.04 16.61 -0.71
N ALA A 338 -2.79 17.05 0.53
CA ALA A 338 -1.46 17.42 0.99
C ALA A 338 -0.49 16.23 0.94
N VAL A 339 -0.97 15.02 1.30
CA VAL A 339 -0.16 13.80 1.20
C VAL A 339 0.10 13.42 -0.26
N VAL A 340 -0.91 13.49 -1.13
CA VAL A 340 -0.75 13.22 -2.58
C VAL A 340 0.37 14.10 -3.15
N ARG A 341 0.31 15.41 -2.90
CA ARG A 341 1.37 16.35 -3.30
C ARG A 341 2.72 16.02 -2.68
N GLY A 342 2.74 15.65 -1.40
CA GLY A 342 3.96 15.20 -0.71
C GLY A 342 4.60 13.98 -1.36
N VAL A 343 3.80 13.02 -1.82
CA VAL A 343 4.27 11.83 -2.56
C VAL A 343 4.87 12.22 -3.91
N VAL A 344 4.19 13.09 -4.68
CA VAL A 344 4.68 13.59 -5.99
C VAL A 344 6.03 14.29 -5.83
N VAL A 345 6.16 15.19 -4.85
CA VAL A 345 7.43 15.87 -4.55
C VAL A 345 8.51 14.88 -4.12
N ALA A 346 8.19 13.92 -3.25
CA ALA A 346 9.14 12.92 -2.77
C ALA A 346 9.62 11.97 -3.89
N ALA A 347 8.75 11.70 -4.87
CA ALA A 347 9.06 10.95 -6.09
C ALA A 347 9.92 11.76 -7.08
N GLY A 348 10.04 13.08 -6.90
CA GLY A 348 10.91 13.97 -7.69
C GLY A 348 10.22 14.64 -8.86
N ASP A 349 8.88 14.68 -8.87
CA ASP A 349 8.08 15.37 -9.89
C ASP A 349 7.56 16.71 -9.35
N THR A 350 7.14 17.60 -10.26
CA THR A 350 6.45 18.83 -9.87
C THR A 350 5.02 18.52 -9.46
N ALA A 351 4.69 18.91 -8.22
CA ALA A 351 3.34 18.85 -7.65
C ALA A 351 2.39 19.89 -8.23
#